data_AF-A0A3L7RYU4-F1
#
_entry.id   AF-A0A3L7RYU4-F1
#
_cell.length_a   1.000
_cell.length_b   1.000
_cell.length_c   1.000
_cell.angle_alpha   90.00
_cell.angle_beta   90.00
_cell.angle_gamma   90.00
#
_symmetry.space_group_name_H-M   'P 1'
#
loop_
_entity.id
_entity.type
_entity.pdbx_description
1 polymer ?
#
loop_
_entity_poly.entity_id
_entity_poly.type
_entity_poly.pdbx_seq_one_letter_code
_entity_poly.pdbx_strand_id
1 'polypeptide(L)'
;MVARKDWTRRWFDAVIHTDRVVTSAAVIAELEGGDFPGRDSALMLLANLELLRIDTAVAEIVAAYDKHKIMPEDPFGDALHLALASYHRCDFLVTWNCQHLANARKFGHIRRVNGMLGLFVPELVTPMELLGEDWDL
;
A
#
# COMPACT_ATOMS: atom_id res chain seq x y z
N MET A 1 19.54 -8.59 1.03
CA MET A 1 18.29 -7.81 1.20
C MET A 1 18.50 -6.70 2.23
N VAL A 2 19.46 -5.81 1.98
CA VAL A 2 19.78 -4.66 2.85
C VAL A 2 19.27 -3.37 2.18
N ALA A 3 19.47 -3.26 0.86
CA ALA A 3 19.04 -2.12 0.06
C ALA A 3 17.55 -1.76 0.18
N ARG A 4 16.60 -2.71 0.13
CA ARG A 4 15.15 -2.39 0.21
C ARG A 4 14.77 -1.75 1.55
N LYS A 5 15.36 -2.24 2.65
CA LYS A 5 15.13 -1.70 3.99
C LYS A 5 15.66 -0.26 4.09
N ASP A 6 16.86 -0.02 3.56
CA ASP A 6 17.47 1.31 3.57
C ASP A 6 16.68 2.30 2.71
N TRP A 7 16.20 1.88 1.54
CA TRP A 7 15.31 2.69 0.70
C TRP A 7 13.98 2.99 1.37
N THR A 8 13.32 2.02 2.02
CA THR A 8 12.10 2.27 2.80
C THR A 8 12.37 3.29 3.91
N ARG A 9 13.49 3.15 4.64
CA ARG A 9 13.85 4.07 5.72
C ARG A 9 14.07 5.49 5.20
N ARG A 10 14.90 5.65 4.16
CA ARG A 10 15.18 6.95 3.54
C ARG A 10 13.91 7.62 3.04
N TRP A 11 13.06 6.88 2.36
CA TRP A 11 11.77 7.38 1.88
C TRP A 11 10.91 7.84 3.05
N PHE A 12 10.74 7.00 4.06
CA PHE A 12 9.92 7.32 5.22
C PHE A 12 10.42 8.57 5.94
N ASP A 13 11.72 8.67 6.19
CA ASP A 13 12.33 9.82 6.86
C ASP A 13 12.18 11.12 6.04
N ALA A 14 12.19 11.01 4.70
CA ALA A 14 11.99 12.15 3.81
C ALA A 14 10.53 12.65 3.80
N VAL A 15 9.54 11.74 3.77
CA VAL A 15 8.13 12.10 3.55
C VAL A 15 7.33 12.30 4.83
N ILE A 16 7.77 11.75 5.97
CA ILE A 16 6.99 11.77 7.23
C ILE A 16 6.69 13.18 7.75
N HIS A 17 7.48 14.18 7.33
CA HIS A 17 7.31 15.58 7.73
C HIS A 17 6.65 16.45 6.66
N THR A 18 6.58 15.99 5.41
CA THR A 18 6.06 16.75 4.27
C THR A 18 4.69 16.26 3.83
N ASP A 19 4.42 14.98 4.01
CA ASP A 19 3.25 14.29 3.49
C ASP A 19 2.41 13.66 4.60
N ARG A 20 1.13 13.44 4.30
CA ARG A 20 0.24 12.68 5.19
C ARG A 20 0.49 11.19 5.00
N VAL A 21 1.38 10.63 5.81
CA VAL A 21 1.65 9.19 5.84
C VAL A 21 0.63 8.49 6.71
N VAL A 22 -0.05 7.50 6.14
CA VAL A 22 -1.10 6.71 6.81
C VAL A 22 -0.76 5.22 6.74
N THR A 23 -1.34 4.45 7.65
CA THR A 23 -1.25 2.98 7.65
C THR A 23 -2.59 2.36 8.02
N SER A 24 -2.68 1.04 8.16
CA SER A 24 -3.91 0.35 8.55
C SER A 24 -3.64 -0.83 9.48
N ALA A 25 -4.69 -1.31 10.13
CA ALA A 25 -4.61 -2.52 10.95
C ALA A 25 -4.19 -3.76 10.14
N ALA A 26 -4.44 -3.78 8.82
CA ALA A 26 -4.00 -4.87 7.95
C ALA A 26 -2.45 -4.92 7.84
N VAL A 27 -1.81 -3.77 7.66
CA VAL A 27 -0.34 -3.66 7.63
C VAL A 27 0.27 -4.08 8.97
N ILE A 28 -0.35 -3.68 10.09
CA ILE A 28 0.12 -4.09 11.43
C ILE A 28 0.02 -5.61 11.58
N ALA A 29 -1.12 -6.22 11.24
CA ALA A 29 -1.32 -7.65 11.34
C ALA A 29 -0.33 -8.46 10.47
N GLU A 30 -0.01 -7.97 9.28
CA GLU A 30 1.02 -8.57 8.41
C GLU A 30 2.41 -8.51 9.03
N LEU A 31 2.79 -7.37 9.61
CA LEU A 31 4.07 -7.23 10.29
C LEU A 31 4.15 -8.13 11.52
N GLU A 32 3.09 -8.21 12.32
CA GLU A 32 3.02 -9.07 13.50
C GLU A 32 3.06 -10.57 13.16
N GLY A 33 2.44 -10.96 12.04
CA GLY A 33 2.47 -12.34 11.53
C GLY A 33 3.79 -12.76 10.88
N GLY A 34 4.62 -11.80 10.49
CA GLY A 34 5.94 -12.04 9.91
C GLY A 34 7.04 -12.24 10.96
N ASP A 35 7.99 -13.13 10.67
CA ASP A 35 9.24 -13.26 11.43
C ASP A 35 10.43 -12.79 10.59
N PHE A 36 10.92 -11.58 10.88
CA PHE A 36 12.06 -10.99 10.17
C PHE A 36 12.82 -9.96 11.01
N PRO A 37 14.13 -9.77 10.74
CA PRO A 37 14.93 -8.77 11.43
C PRO A 37 14.39 -7.34 11.24
N GLY A 38 14.01 -6.68 12.34
CA GLY A 38 13.53 -5.30 12.34
C GLY A 38 12.01 -5.13 12.36
N ARG A 39 11.24 -6.21 12.59
CA ARG A 39 9.79 -6.17 12.81
C ARG A 39 9.39 -5.13 13.87
N ASP A 40 9.99 -5.21 15.05
CA ASP A 40 9.62 -4.32 16.16
C ASP A 40 9.95 -2.86 15.83
N SER A 41 11.05 -2.60 15.14
CA SER A 41 11.37 -1.25 14.64
C SER A 41 10.36 -0.74 13.63
N ALA A 42 9.82 -1.60 12.76
CA ALA A 42 8.76 -1.24 11.82
C ALA A 42 7.46 -0.91 12.55
N LEU A 43 7.04 -1.75 13.51
CA LEU A 43 5.85 -1.51 14.33
C LEU A 43 5.95 -0.19 15.10
N MET A 44 7.11 0.12 15.66
CA MET A 44 7.35 1.41 16.34
C MET A 44 7.22 2.62 15.41
N LEU A 45 7.57 2.50 14.13
CA LEU A 45 7.39 3.59 13.17
C LEU A 45 5.92 3.83 12.86
N LEU A 46 5.15 2.74 12.70
CA LEU A 46 3.73 2.82 12.40
C LEU A 46 2.90 3.31 13.59
N ALA A 47 3.40 3.17 14.82
CA ALA A 47 2.67 3.52 16.04
C ALA A 47 2.20 4.99 16.11
N ASN A 48 2.88 5.90 15.41
CA ASN A 48 2.54 7.32 15.39
C ASN A 48 1.76 7.74 14.12
N LEU A 49 1.48 6.81 13.22
CA LEU A 49 0.76 7.11 11.98
C LEU A 49 -0.74 7.05 12.20
N GLU A 50 -1.45 7.81 11.37
CA GLU A 50 -2.90 7.69 11.30
C GLU A 50 -3.29 6.30 10.77
N LEU A 51 -4.23 5.66 11.46
CA LEU A 51 -4.80 4.39 11.04
C LEU A 51 -6.07 4.59 10.22
N LEU A 52 -6.00 4.18 8.96
CA LEU A 52 -7.16 4.11 8.08
C LEU A 52 -8.18 3.13 8.64
N ARG A 53 -9.41 3.60 8.76
CA ARG A 53 -10.53 2.79 9.24
C ARG A 53 -10.88 1.72 8.21
N ILE A 54 -11.00 0.48 8.68
CA ILE A 54 -11.60 -0.62 7.95
C ILE A 54 -13.07 -0.69 8.39
N ASP A 55 -13.99 -0.32 7.51
CA ASP A 55 -15.42 -0.36 7.74
C ASP A 55 -16.12 -1.27 6.74
N THR A 56 -17.45 -1.34 6.82
CA THR A 56 -18.27 -2.16 5.92
C THR A 56 -18.08 -1.77 4.45
N ALA A 57 -17.88 -0.48 4.15
CA ALA A 57 -17.68 -0.04 2.77
C ALA A 57 -16.37 -0.58 2.20
N VAL A 58 -15.29 -0.59 2.99
CA VAL A 58 -14.02 -1.23 2.58
C VAL A 58 -14.21 -2.72 2.33
N ALA A 59 -14.95 -3.44 3.19
CA ALA A 59 -15.22 -4.86 3.00
C ALA A 59 -16.05 -5.16 1.73
N GLU A 60 -17.02 -4.30 1.42
CA GLU A 60 -17.81 -4.39 0.18
C GLU A 60 -16.95 -4.16 -1.06
N ILE A 61 -16.00 -3.23 -1.00
CA ILE A 61 -15.04 -2.99 -2.09
C ILE A 61 -14.15 -4.21 -2.31
N VAL A 62 -13.62 -4.82 -1.24
CA VAL A 62 -12.81 -6.05 -1.36
C VAL A 62 -13.62 -7.19 -1.99
N ALA A 63 -14.88 -7.36 -1.60
CA ALA A 63 -15.77 -8.36 -2.22
C ALA A 63 -16.02 -8.06 -3.71
N ALA A 64 -16.16 -6.79 -4.09
CA ALA A 64 -16.26 -6.39 -5.48
C ALA A 64 -14.96 -6.69 -6.25
N TYR A 65 -13.80 -6.45 -5.65
CA TYR A 65 -12.50 -6.76 -6.25
C TYR A 65 -12.31 -8.26 -6.52
N ASP A 66 -12.74 -9.13 -5.61
CA ASP A 66 -12.73 -10.58 -5.85
C ASP A 66 -13.69 -10.97 -6.98
N LYS A 67 -14.92 -10.43 -6.97
CA LYS A 67 -15.91 -10.70 -8.03
C LYS A 67 -15.39 -10.30 -9.41
N HIS A 68 -14.69 -9.18 -9.50
CA HIS A 68 -14.09 -8.69 -10.73
C HIS A 68 -12.70 -9.27 -11.02
N LYS A 69 -12.16 -10.13 -10.15
CA LYS A 69 -10.86 -10.78 -10.32
C LYS A 69 -9.72 -9.77 -10.54
N ILE A 70 -9.72 -8.70 -9.75
CA ILE A 70 -8.59 -7.76 -9.72
C ILE A 70 -7.32 -8.50 -9.25
N MET A 71 -7.46 -9.29 -8.19
CA MET A 71 -6.42 -10.15 -7.64
C MET A 71 -7.02 -11.55 -7.42
N PRO A 72 -7.03 -12.39 -8.47
CA PRO A 72 -7.43 -13.79 -8.31
C PRO A 72 -6.37 -14.49 -7.47
N GLU A 73 -6.80 -15.13 -6.38
CA GLU A 73 -5.94 -15.69 -5.33
C GLU A 73 -5.14 -14.56 -4.66
N ASP A 74 -5.71 -13.99 -3.59
CA ASP A 74 -5.12 -12.90 -2.80
C ASP A 74 -4.51 -13.43 -1.47
N PRO A 75 -3.42 -14.21 -1.52
CA PRO A 75 -2.85 -14.81 -0.31
C PRO A 75 -2.20 -13.78 0.62
N PHE A 76 -1.96 -12.55 0.12
CA PHE A 76 -1.24 -11.50 0.84
C PHE A 76 -2.14 -10.33 1.26
N GLY A 77 -3.46 -10.39 1.00
CA GLY A 77 -4.36 -9.30 1.35
C GLY A 77 -4.15 -8.02 0.53
N ASP A 78 -3.52 -8.11 -0.65
CA ASP A 78 -3.25 -6.99 -1.54
C ASP A 78 -4.56 -6.26 -1.93
N ALA A 79 -5.69 -6.98 -2.01
CA ALA A 79 -6.98 -6.39 -2.35
C ALA A 79 -7.50 -5.47 -1.25
N LEU A 80 -7.23 -5.80 0.02
CA LEU A 80 -7.61 -4.97 1.16
C LEU A 80 -6.79 -3.67 1.18
N HIS A 81 -5.49 -3.73 0.95
CA HIS A 81 -4.64 -2.54 0.86
C HIS A 81 -5.06 -1.61 -0.28
N LEU A 82 -5.34 -2.18 -1.45
CA LEU A 82 -5.85 -1.41 -2.59
C LEU A 82 -7.21 -0.78 -2.28
N ALA A 83 -8.11 -1.51 -1.64
CA ALA A 83 -9.44 -1.02 -1.28
C ALA A 83 -9.34 0.15 -0.30
N LEU A 84 -8.48 0.03 0.71
CA LEU A 84 -8.22 1.10 1.67
C LEU A 84 -7.68 2.36 0.99
N ALA A 85 -6.64 2.23 0.16
CA ALA A 85 -6.07 3.36 -0.57
C ALA A 85 -7.09 4.02 -1.51
N SER A 86 -7.91 3.21 -2.19
CA SER A 86 -8.95 3.69 -3.13
C SER A 86 -10.13 4.36 -2.42
N TYR A 87 -10.56 3.84 -1.27
CA TYR A 87 -11.68 4.38 -0.49
C TYR A 87 -11.31 5.67 0.23
N HIS A 88 -10.14 5.68 0.87
CA HIS A 88 -9.62 6.85 1.60
C HIS A 88 -8.92 7.88 0.70
N ARG A 89 -8.91 7.63 -0.62
CA ARG A 89 -8.33 8.52 -1.64
C ARG A 89 -6.86 8.85 -1.39
N CYS A 90 -6.07 7.85 -1.02
CA CYS A 90 -4.63 8.00 -0.92
C CYS A 90 -4.04 8.15 -2.31
N ASP A 91 -3.25 9.20 -2.55
CA ASP A 91 -2.62 9.44 -3.85
C ASP A 91 -1.69 8.29 -4.25
N PHE A 92 -0.95 7.75 -3.27
CA PHE A 92 0.03 6.69 -3.45
C PHE A 92 -0.26 5.49 -2.53
N LEU A 93 -0.14 4.28 -3.07
CA LEU A 93 0.02 3.04 -2.30
C LEU A 93 1.45 2.54 -2.50
N VAL A 94 2.26 2.75 -1.46
CA VAL A 94 3.71 2.48 -1.49
C VAL A 94 3.99 1.02 -1.20
N THR A 95 4.62 0.30 -2.14
CA THR A 95 4.83 -1.14 -2.02
C THR A 95 6.10 -1.60 -2.73
N TRP A 96 6.77 -2.61 -2.16
CA TRP A 96 7.80 -3.38 -2.87
C TRP A 96 7.21 -4.53 -3.69
N ASN A 97 5.90 -4.80 -3.55
CA ASN A 97 5.20 -5.90 -4.21
C ASN A 97 4.72 -5.53 -5.63
N CYS A 98 5.63 -4.99 -6.44
CA CYS A 98 5.32 -4.58 -7.81
C CYS A 98 4.99 -5.76 -8.74
N GLN A 99 5.37 -6.99 -8.39
CA GLN A 99 5.06 -8.17 -9.21
C GLN A 99 3.58 -8.58 -9.11
N HIS A 100 2.96 -8.45 -7.93
CA HIS A 100 1.55 -8.77 -7.75
C HIS A 100 0.63 -7.56 -8.06
N LEU A 101 1.08 -6.32 -7.86
CA LEU A 101 0.29 -5.10 -8.05
C LEU A 101 0.62 -4.31 -9.34
N ALA A 102 1.89 -4.23 -9.74
CA ALA A 102 2.38 -3.34 -10.81
C ALA A 102 2.68 -4.05 -12.15
N ASN A 103 2.02 -5.17 -12.45
CA ASN A 103 1.93 -5.61 -13.84
C ASN A 103 1.07 -4.58 -14.60
N ALA A 104 1.60 -3.93 -15.64
CA ALA A 104 0.89 -2.91 -16.41
C ALA A 104 -0.51 -3.36 -16.89
N ARG A 105 -0.70 -4.68 -17.14
CA ARG A 105 -2.02 -5.26 -17.47
C ARG A 105 -2.97 -5.27 -16.28
N LYS A 106 -2.47 -5.52 -15.07
CA LYS A 106 -3.25 -5.45 -13.81
C LYS A 106 -3.64 -4.02 -13.49
N PHE A 107 -2.74 -3.05 -13.69
CA PHE A 107 -3.08 -1.64 -13.42
C PHE A 107 -4.19 -1.11 -14.33
N GLY A 108 -4.17 -1.50 -15.62
CA GLY A 108 -5.30 -1.24 -16.51
C GLY A 108 -6.61 -1.87 -16.05
N HIS A 109 -6.56 -3.05 -15.42
CA HIS A 109 -7.74 -3.70 -14.85
C HIS A 109 -8.26 -2.98 -13.60
N ILE A 110 -7.36 -2.61 -12.67
CA ILE A 110 -7.66 -1.81 -11.48
C ILE A 110 -8.35 -0.51 -11.88
N ARG A 111 -7.78 0.25 -12.82
CA ARG A 111 -8.36 1.50 -13.32
C ARG A 111 -9.78 1.32 -13.84
N ARG A 112 -10.04 0.26 -14.61
CA ARG A 112 -11.40 -0.03 -15.13
C ARG A 112 -12.38 -0.34 -14.01
N VAL A 113 -12.02 -1.24 -13.11
CA VAL A 113 -12.94 -1.68 -12.04
C VAL A 113 -13.19 -0.55 -11.05
N ASN A 114 -12.16 0.16 -10.59
CA ASN A 114 -12.34 1.33 -9.71
C ASN A 114 -13.17 2.41 -10.39
N GLY A 115 -12.94 2.68 -11.68
CA GLY A 115 -13.77 3.61 -12.46
C GLY A 115 -15.24 3.19 -12.51
N MET A 116 -15.54 1.90 -12.70
CA MET A 116 -16.91 1.37 -12.65
C MET A 116 -17.55 1.50 -11.26
N LEU A 117 -16.75 1.36 -10.20
CA LEU A 117 -17.20 1.45 -8.81
C LEU A 117 -17.22 2.89 -8.26
N GLY A 118 -16.76 3.88 -9.04
CA GLY A 118 -16.66 5.28 -8.59
C GLY A 118 -15.55 5.51 -7.55
N LEU A 119 -14.56 4.63 -7.48
CA LEU A 119 -13.45 4.67 -6.53
C LEU A 119 -12.26 5.46 -7.06
N PHE A 120 -11.46 6.02 -6.16
CA PHE A 120 -10.18 6.61 -6.52
C PHE A 120 -9.20 5.53 -7.01
N VAL A 121 -8.23 5.90 -7.85
CA VAL A 121 -7.19 4.99 -8.32
C VAL A 121 -5.84 5.47 -7.81
N PRO A 122 -5.31 4.86 -6.74
CA PRO A 122 -3.99 5.22 -6.23
C PRO A 122 -2.91 4.86 -7.24
N GLU A 123 -1.83 5.64 -7.25
CA GLU A 123 -0.60 5.24 -7.92
C GLU A 123 0.13 4.18 -7.10
N LEU A 124 0.60 3.13 -7.78
CA LEU A 124 1.35 2.04 -7.17
C LEU A 124 2.82 2.27 -7.42
N VAL A 125 3.54 2.62 -6.35
CA VAL A 125 4.92 3.11 -6.44
C VAL A 125 5.79 2.44 -5.40
N THR A 126 7.06 2.24 -5.73
CA THR A 126 8.08 1.83 -4.77
C THR A 126 8.56 3.03 -3.96
N PRO A 127 9.11 2.82 -2.75
CA PRO A 127 9.81 3.89 -2.03
C PRO A 127 10.91 4.58 -2.85
N MET A 128 11.58 3.82 -3.73
CA MET A 128 12.64 4.33 -4.60
C MET A 128 12.10 5.27 -5.69
N GLU A 129 10.96 4.94 -6.31
CA GLU A 129 10.31 5.80 -7.31
C GLU A 129 9.78 7.10 -6.71
N LEU A 130 9.32 7.08 -5.45
CA LEU A 130 8.83 8.28 -4.76
C LEU A 130 9.96 9.20 -4.28
N LEU A 131 11.13 8.65 -3.98
CA LEU A 131 12.31 9.47 -3.78
C LEU A 131 12.67 10.12 -5.14
N GLY A 132 12.90 9.35 -6.20
CA GLY A 132 13.39 9.92 -7.45
C GLY A 132 14.87 10.34 -7.35
N GLU A 133 15.42 10.89 -8.44
CA GLU A 133 16.86 11.18 -8.60
C GLU A 133 17.36 12.41 -7.78
N ASP A 134 16.45 13.22 -7.21
CA ASP A 134 16.77 14.53 -6.62
C ASP A 134 17.10 14.52 -5.10
N TRP A 135 17.03 13.37 -4.41
CA TRP A 135 17.39 13.29 -2.97
C TRP A 135 18.88 13.01 -2.72
N ASP A 136 19.72 13.14 -3.75
CA ASP A 136 21.19 13.08 -3.65
C ASP A 136 21.83 14.49 -3.52
N LEU A 137 21.20 15.40 -2.77
CA LEU A 137 21.73 16.75 -2.46
C LEU A 137 22.16 16.91 -1.00
#